data_AF-A0A831X1A0-F1
#
_entry.id   AF-A0A831X1A0-F1
#
_cell.length_a   1.000
_cell.length_b   1.000
_cell.length_c   1.000
_cell.angle_alpha   90.00
_cell.angle_beta   90.00
_cell.angle_gamma   90.00
#
_symmetry.space_group_name_H-M   'P 1'
#
loop_
_entity.id
_entity.type
_entity.pdbx_description
1 polymer ?
#
loop_
_entity_poly.entity_id
_entity_poly.type
_entity_poly.pdbx_seq_one_letter_code
_entity_poly.pdbx_strand_id
1 'polypeptide(L)' 'MAKEIVSDELWAVTRPLLPPPKPKPKGGRPPLPDRKVLTCVLFVLM' A
#
# COMPACT_ATOMS: atom_id res chain seq x y z
N MET A 1 -2.61 15.82 12.63
CA MET A 1 -2.05 15.05 11.50
C MET A 1 -1.73 13.66 12.02
N ALA A 2 -2.41 12.63 11.52
CA ALA A 2 -2.16 11.26 11.96
C ALA A 2 -0.76 10.87 11.49
N LYS A 3 0.09 10.45 12.43
CA LYS A 3 1.43 9.91 12.15
C LYS A 3 1.26 8.79 11.13
N GLU A 4 1.99 8.85 10.01
CA GLU A 4 2.00 7.73 9.08
C GLU A 4 2.50 6.48 9.81
N ILE A 5 1.63 5.48 9.94
CA ILE A 5 1.95 4.20 10.60
C ILE A 5 3.09 3.51 9.84
N VAL A 6 3.13 3.69 8.52
CA VAL A 6 4.19 3.20 7.64
C VAL A 6 5.22 4.31 7.41
N SER A 7 6.38 4.20 8.09
CA SER A 7 7.54 5.07 7.85
C SER A 7 8.17 4.82 6.47
N ASP A 8 8.99 5.76 6.00
CA ASP A 8 9.72 5.61 4.72
C ASP A 8 10.69 4.42 4.76
N GLU A 9 11.33 4.18 5.91
CA GLU A 9 12.23 3.03 6.11
C GLU A 9 11.47 1.70 5.99
N LEU A 10 10.33 1.58 6.67
CA LEU A 10 9.49 0.39 6.56
C LEU A 10 8.96 0.21 5.14
N TRP A 11 8.58 1.30 4.48
CA TRP A 11 8.14 1.28 3.09
C TRP A 11 9.24 0.82 2.13
N ALA A 12 10.49 1.25 2.34
CA ALA A 12 11.62 0.85 1.51
C ALA A 12 11.89 -0.66 1.58
N VAL A 13 11.68 -1.29 2.74
CA VAL A 13 11.84 -2.74 2.92
C VAL A 13 10.63 -3.53 2.41
N THR A 14 9.41 -3.01 2.58
CA THR A 14 8.18 -3.74 2.24
C THR A 14 7.78 -3.62 0.78
N ARG A 15 7.98 -2.45 0.15
CA ARG A 15 7.60 -2.20 -1.25
C ARG A 15 8.13 -3.24 -2.24
N PRO A 16 9.41 -3.68 -2.17
CA PRO A 16 9.94 -4.69 -3.10
C PRO A 16 9.29 -6.07 -2.96
N LEU A 17 8.65 -6.35 -1.83
CA LEU A 17 7.95 -7.63 -1.58
C LEU A 17 6.55 -7.66 -2.19
N LEU A 18 6.03 -6.52 -2.65
CA LEU A 18 4.72 -6.44 -3.26
C LEU A 18 4.74 -7.12 -4.65
N PRO A 19 3.70 -7.89 -4.99
CA PRO A 19 3.61 -8.48 -6.31
C PRO A 19 3.46 -7.40 -7.38
N PRO A 20 3.92 -7.65 -8.62
CA PRO A 20 3.76 -6.72 -9.71
C PRO A 20 2.27 -6.45 -10.02
N PRO A 21 1.92 -5.26 -10.53
CA PRO A 21 0.54 -4.93 -10.88
C PRO A 21 -0.03 -5.93 -11.91
N LYS A 22 -1.23 -6.44 -11.63
CA LYS A 22 -1.93 -7.32 -12.57
C LYS A 22 -2.44 -6.51 -13.78
N PRO A 23 -2.33 -7.03 -15.02
CA PRO A 23 -2.92 -6.40 -16.20
C PRO A 23 -4.43 -6.20 -16.03
N LYS A 24 -4.94 -5.01 -16.41
CA LYS A 24 -6.37 -4.66 -16.35
C LYS A 24 -6.92 -4.38 -17.76
N PRO A 25 -7.17 -5.42 -18.59
CA PRO A 25 -7.56 -5.24 -19.98
C PRO A 25 -8.93 -4.55 -20.16
N LYS A 26 -9.85 -4.72 -19.21
CA LYS A 26 -11.18 -4.07 -19.22
C LYS A 26 -11.20 -2.69 -18.54
N GLY A 27 -10.05 -2.21 -18.07
CA GLY A 27 -9.97 -0.97 -17.29
C GLY A 27 -10.71 -1.05 -15.95
N GLY A 28 -11.11 0.10 -15.43
CA GLY A 28 -11.86 0.23 -14.17
C GLY A 28 -11.26 1.31 -13.26
N ARG A 29 -11.76 1.38 -12.03
CA ARG A 29 -11.26 2.34 -11.04
C ARG A 29 -9.78 2.07 -10.75
N PRO A 30 -8.89 3.09 -10.82
CA PRO A 30 -7.51 2.95 -10.41
C PRO A 30 -7.42 2.50 -8.94
N PRO A 31 -6.47 1.62 -8.59
CA PRO A 31 -6.25 1.23 -7.21
C PRO A 31 -5.75 2.43 -6.40
N LEU A 32 -5.99 2.39 -5.09
CA LEU A 32 -5.30 3.30 -4.16
C LEU A 32 -3.81 2.96 -4.09
N PRO A 33 -2.94 3.91 -3.73
CA PRO A 33 -1.52 3.64 -3.51
C PRO A 33 -1.31 2.56 -2.44
N ASP A 34 -0.45 1.59 -2.72
CA ASP A 34 -0.19 0.44 -1.85
C ASP A 34 0.20 0.85 -0.42
N ARG A 35 1.02 1.91 -0.26
CA ARG A 35 1.39 2.44 1.05
C ARG A 35 0.19 2.88 1.89
N LYS A 36 -0.82 3.50 1.26
CA LYS A 36 -2.05 3.91 1.96
C LYS A 36 -2.86 2.69 2.39
N VAL A 37 -2.94 1.68 1.54
CA VAL A 37 -3.65 0.43 1.85
C VAL A 37 -2.95 -0.29 3.00
N LEU A 38 -1.62 -0.37 3.00
CA LEU A 38 -0.84 -0.96 4.09
C LEU A 38 -1.08 -0.24 5.41
N THR A 39 -1.08 1.11 5.41
CA THR A 39 -1.44 1.91 6.60
C THR A 39 -2.83 1.56 7.13
N CYS A 40 -3.83 1.43 6.26
CA CYS A 40 -5.18 1.04 6.66
C CYS A 40 -5.24 -0.37 7.25
N VAL A 41 -4.53 -1.34 6.66
CA VAL A 41 -4.49 -2.71 7.18
C VAL A 41 -3.85 -2.75 8.57
N LEU A 42 -2.71 -2.07 8.76
CA LEU A 42 -2.03 -2.02 10.06
C LEU A 42 -2.87 -1.29 11.12
N PHE A 43 -3.60 -0.24 10.75
CA PHE A 43 -4.50 0.47 11.65
C PHE A 43 -5.65 -0.42 12.17
N VAL A 44 -6.14 -1.38 11.37
CA VAL A 44 -7.22 -2.30 11.78
C VAL A 44 -6.70 -3.44 12.65
N LEU A 45 -5.43 -3.84 12.45
CA LEU A 45 -4.81 -4.96 13.17
C LEU A 45 -4.16 -4.58 14.50
N MET A 46 -4.07 -3.28 14.79
CA MET A 46 -3.59 -2.72 16.08
C MET A 46 -4.78 -2.24 16.91
#